data_AF-A0A952WHW4-F1
#
_entry.id   AF-A0A952WHW4-F1
#
_cell.length_a   1.000
_cell.length_b   1.000
_cell.length_c   1.000
_cell.angle_alpha   90.00
_cell.angle_beta   90.00
_cell.angle_gamma   90.00
#
_symmetry.space_group_name_H-M   'P 1'
#
loop_
_entity.id
_entity.type
_entity.pdbx_description
1 polymer ?
#
loop_
_entity_poly.entity_id
_entity_poly.type
_entity_poly.pdbx_seq_one_letter_code
_entity_poly.pdbx_strand_id
1 'polypeptide(L)'
;MSDTNPNTPTVEELTAQVAALREFRASVAKGFGLGDDADDAALLARLTETTNERDSSRAEVSAMKVDSALREAFAKSGATMGHYEDFRNLAAEHFHLDPKTGKVVTKPDAPTPNVDPATWCVVELRQRRPGWWPTSQGGGLSARGTGFSAARGPSDDCFRPGPSFNFTKQLAFEAQHGAAAADAARRKYGGAR
;
A
#
# COMPACT_ATOMS: atom_id res chain seq x y z
N MET A 1 -62.18 -33.39 -31.87
CA MET A 1 -60.94 -34.10 -31.50
C MET A 1 -60.24 -33.21 -30.50
N SER A 2 -60.10 -33.68 -29.26
CA SER A 2 -59.59 -32.87 -28.15
C SER A 2 -58.08 -32.77 -28.25
N ASP A 3 -57.59 -31.58 -28.58
CA ASP A 3 -56.18 -31.19 -28.49
C ASP A 3 -55.74 -31.23 -27.03
N THR A 4 -55.37 -32.43 -26.56
CA THR A 4 -54.76 -32.61 -25.25
C THR A 4 -53.27 -32.72 -25.50
N ASN A 5 -52.55 -31.64 -25.23
CA ASN A 5 -51.10 -31.58 -25.38
C ASN A 5 -50.46 -32.69 -24.51
N PRO A 6 -49.71 -33.64 -25.09
CA PRO A 6 -49.16 -34.79 -24.39
C PRO A 6 -48.12 -34.43 -23.30
N ASN A 7 -47.73 -33.16 -23.20
CA ASN A 7 -46.83 -32.64 -22.18
C ASN A 7 -47.53 -31.91 -21.01
N THR A 8 -48.85 -32.03 -20.89
CA THR A 8 -49.58 -31.38 -19.77
C THR A 8 -49.45 -32.26 -18.53
N PRO A 9 -48.76 -31.80 -17.47
CA PRO A 9 -48.60 -32.60 -16.25
C PRO A 9 -49.97 -32.88 -15.64
N THR A 10 -50.14 -34.10 -15.16
CA THR A 10 -51.35 -34.53 -14.47
C THR A 10 -51.50 -33.83 -13.12
N VAL A 11 -52.72 -33.80 -12.59
CA VAL A 11 -52.99 -33.24 -11.25
C VAL A 11 -52.18 -33.96 -10.17
N GLU A 12 -51.96 -35.26 -10.32
CA GLU A 12 -51.15 -36.07 -9.40
C GLU A 12 -49.67 -35.66 -9.45
N GLU A 13 -49.11 -35.46 -10.64
CA GLU A 13 -47.73 -34.98 -10.81
C GLU A 13 -47.54 -33.57 -10.25
N LEU A 14 -48.50 -32.67 -10.49
CA LEU A 14 -48.47 -31.33 -9.92
C LEU A 14 -48.55 -31.35 -8.39
N THR A 15 -49.37 -32.24 -7.83
CA THR A 15 -49.49 -32.39 -6.36
C THR A 15 -48.21 -32.93 -5.74
N ALA A 16 -47.56 -33.90 -6.39
CA ALA A 16 -46.27 -34.43 -5.98
C ALA A 16 -45.15 -33.38 -6.07
N GLN A 17 -45.12 -32.57 -7.14
CA GLN A 17 -44.17 -31.48 -7.30
C GLN A 17 -44.34 -30.41 -6.21
N VAL A 18 -45.58 -30.04 -5.87
CA VAL A 18 -45.85 -29.08 -4.79
C VAL A 18 -45.41 -29.62 -3.43
N ALA A 19 -45.62 -30.92 -3.16
CA ALA A 19 -45.14 -31.56 -1.93
C ALA A 19 -43.60 -31.53 -1.84
N ALA A 20 -42.91 -31.90 -2.92
CA ALA A 20 -41.45 -31.85 -2.99
C ALA A 20 -40.89 -30.44 -2.79
N LEU A 21 -41.54 -29.42 -3.36
CA LEU A 21 -41.17 -28.01 -3.16
C LEU A 21 -41.34 -27.56 -1.71
N ARG A 22 -42.40 -28.03 -1.03
CA ARG A 22 -42.61 -27.74 0.40
C ARG A 22 -41.53 -28.37 1.28
N GLU A 23 -41.16 -29.63 1.00
CA GLU A 23 -40.07 -30.30 1.74
C GLU A 23 -38.72 -29.63 1.50
N PHE A 24 -38.42 -29.24 0.26
CA PHE A 24 -37.21 -28.47 -0.05
C PHE A 24 -37.20 -27.14 0.71
N ARG A 25 -38.31 -26.41 0.71
CA ARG A 25 -38.45 -25.15 1.45
C ARG A 25 -38.25 -25.35 2.96
N ALA A 26 -38.87 -26.35 3.56
CA ALA A 26 -38.70 -26.66 4.98
C ALA A 26 -37.23 -27.01 5.32
N SER A 27 -36.57 -27.78 4.45
CA SER A 27 -35.15 -28.11 4.59
C SER A 27 -34.25 -26.85 4.55
N VAL A 28 -34.51 -25.94 3.60
CA VAL A 28 -33.78 -24.67 3.49
C VAL A 28 -34.05 -23.76 4.69
N ALA A 29 -35.31 -23.64 5.13
CA ALA A 29 -35.70 -22.87 6.31
C ALA A 29 -34.97 -23.37 7.56
N LYS A 30 -34.96 -24.67 7.79
CA LYS A 30 -34.23 -25.31 8.89
C LYS A 30 -32.72 -25.07 8.79
N GLY A 31 -32.15 -25.10 7.59
CA GLY A 31 -30.74 -24.75 7.35
C GLY A 31 -30.38 -23.32 7.76
N PHE A 32 -31.34 -22.39 7.67
CA PHE A 32 -31.22 -21.02 8.13
C PHE A 32 -31.67 -20.79 9.58
N GLY A 33 -32.07 -21.85 10.29
CA GLY A 33 -32.58 -21.77 11.67
C GLY A 33 -33.99 -21.17 11.78
N LEU A 34 -34.72 -21.11 10.67
CA LEU A 34 -36.11 -20.66 10.63
C LEU A 34 -37.06 -21.85 10.89
N GLY A 35 -38.29 -21.56 11.33
CA GLY A 35 -39.32 -22.59 11.52
C GLY A 35 -39.80 -23.18 10.19
N ASP A 36 -40.40 -24.38 10.24
CA ASP A 36 -40.84 -25.12 9.05
C ASP A 36 -41.91 -24.35 8.22
N ASP A 37 -42.63 -23.41 8.85
CA ASP A 37 -43.64 -22.56 8.21
C ASP A 37 -43.08 -21.25 7.62
N ALA A 38 -41.76 -21.02 7.69
CA ALA A 38 -41.15 -19.78 7.23
C ALA A 38 -41.50 -19.50 5.77
N ASP A 39 -42.00 -18.30 5.49
CA ASP A 39 -42.38 -17.84 4.17
C ASP A 39 -41.19 -17.49 3.28
N ASP A 40 -41.45 -17.39 1.97
CA ASP A 40 -40.41 -17.05 0.99
C ASP A 40 -39.81 -15.68 1.31
N ALA A 41 -40.58 -14.78 1.92
CA ALA A 41 -40.11 -13.48 2.40
C ALA A 41 -39.10 -13.62 3.55
N ALA A 42 -39.38 -14.46 4.56
CA ALA A 42 -38.45 -14.74 5.65
C ALA A 42 -37.16 -15.41 5.16
N LEU A 43 -37.26 -16.33 4.19
CA LEU A 43 -36.11 -16.96 3.56
C LEU A 43 -35.24 -15.95 2.81
N LEU A 44 -35.85 -15.08 2.00
CA LEU A 44 -35.13 -14.01 1.29
C LEU A 44 -34.51 -12.99 2.25
N ALA A 45 -35.20 -12.63 3.33
CA ALA A 45 -34.66 -11.75 4.36
C ALA A 45 -33.42 -12.37 5.02
N ARG A 46 -33.46 -13.66 5.37
CA ARG A 46 -32.31 -14.33 5.98
C ARG A 46 -31.15 -14.53 5.02
N LEU A 47 -31.44 -14.78 3.74
CA LEU A 47 -30.42 -14.83 2.68
C LEU A 47 -29.74 -13.49 2.47
N THR A 48 -30.50 -12.39 2.45
CA THR A 48 -29.93 -11.04 2.28
C THR A 48 -29.08 -10.66 3.50
N GLU A 49 -29.55 -10.95 4.72
CA GLU A 49 -28.79 -10.76 5.94
C GLU A 49 -27.47 -11.56 5.93
N THR A 50 -27.52 -12.86 5.64
CA THR A 50 -26.32 -13.72 5.56
C THR A 50 -25.34 -13.22 4.49
N THR A 51 -25.86 -12.72 3.37
CA THR A 51 -25.05 -12.15 2.29
C THR A 51 -24.36 -10.87 2.75
N ASN A 52 -25.09 -9.98 3.45
CA ASN A 52 -24.54 -8.75 4.00
C ASN A 52 -23.48 -9.04 5.07
N GLU A 53 -23.72 -9.99 5.98
CA GLU A 53 -22.75 -10.43 6.98
C GLU A 53 -21.46 -10.97 6.34
N ARG A 54 -21.61 -11.81 5.33
CA ARG A 54 -20.49 -12.39 4.57
C ARG A 54 -19.68 -11.28 3.88
N ASP A 55 -20.36 -10.34 3.24
CA ASP A 55 -19.71 -9.29 2.47
C ASP A 55 -19.02 -8.27 3.39
N SER A 56 -19.63 -7.94 4.54
CA SER A 56 -19.00 -7.14 5.61
C SER A 56 -17.76 -7.82 6.16
N SER A 57 -17.86 -9.11 6.50
CA SER A 57 -16.74 -9.90 7.02
C SER A 57 -15.59 -9.99 5.99
N ARG A 58 -15.92 -10.15 4.71
CA ARG A 58 -14.94 -10.14 3.62
C ARG A 58 -14.26 -8.79 3.49
N ALA A 59 -15.00 -7.70 3.59
CA ALA A 59 -14.44 -6.34 3.53
C ALA A 59 -13.46 -6.12 4.69
N GLU A 60 -13.82 -6.48 5.92
CA GLU A 60 -12.96 -6.38 7.10
C GLU A 60 -11.67 -7.20 6.96
N VAL A 61 -11.79 -8.47 6.58
CA VAL A 61 -10.62 -9.35 6.36
C VAL A 61 -9.72 -8.81 5.25
N SER A 62 -10.31 -8.26 4.19
CA SER A 62 -9.54 -7.66 3.10
C SER A 62 -8.77 -6.42 3.56
N ALA A 63 -9.39 -5.56 4.36
CA ALA A 63 -8.76 -4.38 4.93
C ALA A 63 -7.61 -4.74 5.88
N MET A 64 -7.79 -5.73 6.76
CA MET A 64 -6.73 -6.22 7.66
C MET A 64 -5.54 -6.79 6.90
N LYS A 65 -5.78 -7.53 5.80
CA LYS A 65 -4.71 -8.07 4.95
C LYS A 65 -3.93 -6.97 4.24
N VAL A 66 -4.63 -5.97 3.70
CA VAL A 66 -4.00 -4.80 3.07
C VAL A 66 -3.14 -4.06 4.09
N ASP A 67 -3.69 -3.75 5.27
CA ASP A 67 -2.98 -3.06 6.35
C ASP A 67 -1.71 -3.78 6.79
N SER A 68 -1.81 -5.10 6.99
CA SER A 68 -0.68 -5.95 7.38
C SER A 68 0.42 -5.94 6.31
N ALA A 69 0.04 -6.07 5.04
CA ALA A 69 0.99 -6.03 3.92
C ALA A 69 1.66 -4.65 3.77
N LEU A 70 0.89 -3.57 3.95
CA LEU A 70 1.39 -2.20 3.94
C LEU A 70 2.39 -1.97 5.08
N ARG A 71 2.08 -2.45 6.29
CA ARG A 71 2.98 -2.35 7.45
C ARG A 71 4.29 -3.08 7.23
N GLU A 72 4.22 -4.31 6.71
CA GLU A 72 5.41 -5.11 6.42
C GLU A 72 6.27 -4.45 5.33
N ALA A 73 5.65 -3.94 4.27
CA ALA A 73 6.34 -3.25 3.20
C ALA A 73 7.00 -1.95 3.67
N PHE A 74 6.30 -1.16 4.49
CA PHE A 74 6.83 0.08 5.05
C PHE A 74 8.02 -0.19 5.96
N ALA A 75 7.93 -1.20 6.84
CA ALA A 75 9.04 -1.61 7.71
C ALA A 75 10.27 -2.07 6.89
N LYS A 76 10.07 -2.83 5.81
CA LYS A 76 11.16 -3.27 4.92
C LYS A 76 11.77 -2.14 4.10
N SER A 77 11.03 -1.06 3.84
CA SER A 77 11.50 0.06 3.04
C SER A 77 12.61 0.89 3.72
N GLY A 78 12.82 0.71 5.02
CA GLY A 78 13.77 1.50 5.82
C GLY A 78 13.26 2.92 6.15
N ALA A 79 11.99 3.21 5.91
CA ALA A 79 11.34 4.44 6.35
C ALA A 79 11.13 4.45 7.87
N THR A 80 11.05 5.64 8.45
CA THR A 80 10.86 5.81 9.89
C THR A 80 9.42 5.45 10.27
N MET A 81 9.23 4.47 11.16
CA MET A 81 7.91 3.98 11.59
C MET A 81 7.00 5.06 12.22
N GLY A 82 7.56 6.18 12.68
CA GLY A 82 6.78 7.33 13.15
C GLY A 82 5.89 7.98 12.08
N HIS A 83 6.15 7.73 10.79
CA HIS A 83 5.34 8.22 9.67
C HIS A 83 4.37 7.16 9.12
N TYR A 84 4.21 6.04 9.82
CA TYR A 84 3.40 4.93 9.31
C TYR A 84 1.91 5.30 9.17
N GLU A 85 1.33 6.05 10.11
CA GLU A 85 -0.08 6.45 10.00
C GLU A 85 -0.33 7.36 8.80
N ASP A 86 0.58 8.30 8.52
CA ASP A 86 0.49 9.15 7.32
C ASP A 86 0.63 8.33 6.03
N PHE A 87 1.56 7.36 6.03
CA PHE A 87 1.71 6.42 4.93
C PHE A 87 0.44 5.58 4.71
N ARG A 88 -0.13 5.04 5.80
CA ARG A 88 -1.33 4.21 5.79
C ARG A 88 -2.50 4.97 5.19
N ASN A 89 -2.70 6.22 5.58
CA ASN A 89 -3.77 7.06 5.03
C ASN A 89 -3.61 7.30 3.53
N LEU A 90 -2.37 7.55 3.06
CA LEU A 90 -2.09 7.70 1.63
C LEU A 90 -2.25 6.38 0.86
N ALA A 91 -1.81 5.27 1.44
CA ALA A 91 -1.84 3.97 0.81
C ALA A 91 -3.25 3.36 0.76
N ALA A 92 -4.12 3.66 1.73
CA ALA A 92 -5.49 3.16 1.78
C ALA A 92 -6.30 3.54 0.52
N GLU A 93 -6.01 4.69 -0.09
CA GLU A 93 -6.67 5.13 -1.32
C GLU A 93 -6.20 4.36 -2.56
N HIS A 94 -4.96 3.87 -2.55
CA HIS A 94 -4.29 3.35 -3.73
C HIS A 94 -4.18 1.82 -3.78
N PHE A 95 -4.33 1.11 -2.66
CA PHE A 95 -4.16 -0.34 -2.60
C PHE A 95 -5.48 -1.09 -2.51
N HIS A 96 -5.51 -2.28 -3.12
CA HIS A 96 -6.60 -3.23 -2.98
C HIS A 96 -6.05 -4.66 -2.99
N LEU A 97 -6.87 -5.61 -2.55
CA LEU A 97 -6.58 -7.03 -2.67
C LEU A 97 -7.03 -7.49 -4.07
N ASP A 98 -6.10 -7.99 -4.89
CA ASP A 98 -6.44 -8.56 -6.18
C ASP A 98 -7.22 -9.87 -5.97
N PRO A 99 -8.48 -9.98 -6.44
CA PRO A 99 -9.32 -11.16 -6.25
C PRO A 99 -8.77 -12.41 -6.95
N LYS A 100 -7.90 -12.27 -7.96
CA LYS A 100 -7.35 -13.41 -8.72
C LYS A 100 -6.10 -13.97 -8.08
N THR A 101 -5.20 -13.10 -7.63
CA THR A 101 -3.89 -13.52 -7.08
C THR A 101 -3.86 -13.54 -5.56
N GLY A 102 -4.84 -12.93 -4.89
CA GLY A 102 -4.87 -12.76 -3.44
C GLY A 102 -3.74 -11.86 -2.91
N LYS A 103 -3.06 -11.12 -3.81
CA LYS A 103 -1.96 -10.21 -3.46
C LYS A 103 -2.47 -8.79 -3.31
N VAL A 104 -1.84 -8.03 -2.43
CA VAL A 104 -2.10 -6.60 -2.28
C VAL A 104 -1.35 -5.87 -3.37
N VAL A 105 -2.09 -5.18 -4.24
CA VAL A 105 -1.53 -4.44 -5.38
C VAL A 105 -2.19 -3.07 -5.49
N THR A 106 -1.49 -2.12 -6.10
CA THR A 106 -2.09 -0.83 -6.41
C THR A 106 -3.26 -1.01 -7.39
N LYS A 107 -4.31 -0.21 -7.17
CA LYS A 107 -5.48 -0.16 -8.04
C LYS A 107 -5.10 0.25 -9.47
N PRO A 108 -5.88 -0.14 -10.49
CA PRO A 108 -5.58 0.19 -11.88
C PRO A 108 -5.67 1.69 -12.21
N ASP A 109 -6.34 2.48 -11.36
CA ASP A 109 -6.46 3.93 -11.46
C ASP A 109 -5.31 4.69 -10.77
N ALA A 110 -4.44 3.99 -10.05
CA ALA A 110 -3.30 4.60 -9.39
C ALA A 110 -2.21 5.03 -10.41
N PRO A 111 -1.39 6.06 -10.09
CA PRO A 111 -0.31 6.52 -10.96
C PRO A 111 0.66 5.41 -11.41
N THR A 112 0.86 4.41 -10.55
CA THR A 112 1.63 3.20 -10.86
C THR A 112 0.74 1.98 -10.61
N PRO A 113 0.06 1.44 -11.63
CA PRO A 113 -0.90 0.35 -11.44
C PRO A 113 -0.21 -1.01 -11.27
N ASN A 114 -0.85 -1.93 -10.53
CA ASN A 114 -0.40 -3.32 -10.32
C ASN A 114 1.00 -3.47 -9.68
N VAL A 115 1.40 -2.50 -8.86
CA VAL A 115 2.67 -2.52 -8.15
C VAL A 115 2.48 -3.04 -6.73
N ASP A 116 3.44 -3.82 -6.25
CA ASP A 116 3.44 -4.28 -4.86
C ASP A 116 3.76 -3.13 -3.88
N PRO A 117 3.27 -3.20 -2.64
CA PRO A 117 3.52 -2.18 -1.63
C PRO A 117 4.98 -1.81 -1.41
N ALA A 118 5.91 -2.77 -1.52
CA ALA A 118 7.33 -2.53 -1.25
C ALA A 118 7.96 -1.70 -2.38
N THR A 119 7.70 -2.07 -3.63
CA THR A 119 8.14 -1.31 -4.79
C THR A 119 7.54 0.09 -4.80
N TRP A 120 6.25 0.23 -4.45
CA TRP A 120 5.60 1.54 -4.36
C TRP A 120 6.24 2.46 -3.30
N CYS A 121 6.57 1.91 -2.13
CA CYS A 121 7.27 2.65 -1.08
C CYS A 121 8.63 3.19 -1.55
N VAL A 122 9.38 2.39 -2.29
CA VAL A 122 10.74 2.79 -2.74
C VAL A 122 10.69 3.75 -3.92
N VAL A 123 9.78 3.54 -4.88
CA VAL A 123 9.74 4.30 -6.13
C VAL A 123 8.96 5.60 -5.98
N GLU A 124 7.72 5.54 -5.50
CA GLU A 124 6.82 6.70 -5.44
C GLU A 124 6.96 7.45 -4.13
N LEU A 125 6.89 6.74 -3.01
CA LEU A 125 6.84 7.38 -1.70
C LEU A 125 8.17 8.06 -1.35
N ARG A 126 9.31 7.43 -1.70
CA ARG A 126 10.64 8.02 -1.51
C ARG A 126 10.86 9.29 -2.31
N GLN A 127 10.30 9.39 -3.51
CA GLN A 127 10.39 10.60 -4.33
C GLN A 127 9.51 11.72 -3.78
N ARG A 128 8.29 11.40 -3.31
CA ARG A 128 7.32 12.39 -2.80
C ARG A 128 7.63 12.86 -1.37
N ARG A 129 8.22 11.98 -0.54
CA ARG A 129 8.48 12.20 0.89
C ARG A 129 9.88 11.71 1.29
N PRO A 130 10.96 12.29 0.71
CA PRO A 130 12.33 11.82 0.99
C PRO A 130 12.73 11.97 2.47
N GLY A 131 12.11 12.89 3.22
CA GLY A 131 12.39 13.11 4.64
C GLY A 131 11.87 12.04 5.59
N TRP A 132 11.06 11.08 5.12
CA TRP A 132 10.61 9.95 5.94
C TRP A 132 11.69 8.87 6.10
N TRP A 133 12.66 8.86 5.19
CA TRP A 133 13.84 8.02 5.31
C TRP A 133 14.90 8.74 6.13
N PRO A 134 15.62 8.02 7.01
CA PRO A 134 16.79 8.60 7.64
C PRO A 134 17.73 9.08 6.54
N THR A 135 18.19 10.33 6.67
CA THR A 135 19.19 10.88 5.76
C THR A 135 20.39 9.95 5.82
N SER A 136 20.65 9.24 4.73
CA SER A 136 21.71 8.23 4.70
C SER A 136 23.03 8.94 4.98
N GLN A 137 23.50 8.92 6.22
CA GLN A 137 24.82 9.44 6.59
C GLN A 137 25.96 8.62 5.96
N GLY A 138 25.65 7.55 5.21
CA GLY A 138 26.64 6.69 4.55
C GLY A 138 26.47 6.50 3.04
N GLY A 139 25.51 7.18 2.39
CA GLY A 139 25.28 7.06 0.94
C GLY A 139 25.44 8.41 0.27
N GLY A 140 26.63 8.68 -0.28
CA GLY A 140 27.00 9.99 -0.80
C GLY A 140 26.07 10.58 -1.86
N LEU A 141 26.13 11.92 -1.90
CA LEU A 141 25.69 12.83 -2.97
C LEU A 141 24.18 13.04 -3.19
N SER A 142 23.81 14.32 -3.05
CA SER A 142 22.72 15.04 -3.71
C SER A 142 21.31 14.94 -3.11
N ALA A 143 20.97 15.93 -2.27
CA ALA A 143 19.66 16.59 -2.40
C ALA A 143 19.67 18.03 -1.86
N ARG A 144 19.62 18.96 -2.82
CA ARG A 144 19.18 20.38 -2.73
C ARG A 144 20.14 21.40 -2.10
N GLY A 145 20.83 22.11 -2.99
CA GLY A 145 20.57 23.56 -3.05
C GLY A 145 21.74 24.49 -3.36
N THR A 146 22.47 24.31 -4.46
CA THR A 146 23.05 25.41 -5.28
C THR A 146 23.74 24.83 -6.51
N GLY A 147 23.56 25.49 -7.67
CA GLY A 147 24.00 25.00 -8.97
C GLY A 147 25.47 24.61 -9.04
N PHE A 148 25.73 23.35 -9.39
CA PHE A 148 27.04 22.90 -9.81
C PHE A 148 27.22 23.25 -11.28
N SER A 149 27.85 24.39 -11.55
CA SER A 149 28.52 24.61 -12.83
C SER A 149 29.85 23.85 -12.77
N ALA A 150 30.04 22.90 -13.67
CA ALA A 150 31.30 22.18 -13.82
C ALA A 150 32.38 23.13 -14.35
N ALA A 151 33.05 23.88 -13.47
CA ALA A 151 34.27 24.61 -13.78
C ALA A 151 35.07 24.91 -12.50
N ARG A 152 36.27 24.33 -12.42
CA ARG A 152 37.27 24.43 -11.34
C ARG A 152 36.91 23.67 -10.06
N GLY A 153 37.88 22.91 -9.55
CA GLY A 153 37.77 22.22 -8.26
C GLY A 153 37.39 23.16 -7.12
N PRO A 154 36.93 22.62 -5.98
CA PRO A 154 36.45 23.44 -4.87
C PRO A 154 37.56 24.40 -4.40
N SER A 155 37.23 25.69 -4.27
CA SER A 155 38.17 26.70 -3.78
C SER A 155 38.54 26.40 -2.32
N ASP A 156 39.81 26.03 -2.11
CA ASP A 156 40.39 25.72 -0.81
C ASP A 156 41.06 26.94 -0.16
N ASP A 157 40.78 28.14 -0.69
CA ASP A 157 41.34 29.41 -0.21
C ASP A 157 40.96 29.74 1.24
N CYS A 158 39.93 29.09 1.79
CA CYS A 158 39.55 29.22 3.20
C CYS A 158 40.60 28.66 4.17
N PHE A 159 41.52 27.82 3.69
CA PHE A 159 42.66 27.29 4.44
C PHE A 159 43.93 28.14 4.29
N ARG A 160 43.95 29.11 3.36
CA ARG A 160 45.11 29.97 3.11
C ARG A 160 45.28 31.00 4.24
N PRO A 161 46.47 31.11 4.87
CA PRO A 161 46.74 32.18 5.83
C PRO A 161 46.55 33.56 5.22
N GLY A 162 45.81 34.44 5.90
CA GLY A 162 45.52 35.80 5.45
C GLY A 162 44.04 36.15 5.49
N PRO A 163 43.57 37.13 4.69
CA PRO A 163 42.20 37.63 4.72
C PRO A 163 41.14 36.57 4.36
N SER A 164 41.56 35.53 3.64
CA SER A 164 40.70 34.43 3.23
C SER A 164 40.56 33.33 4.29
N PHE A 165 41.36 33.37 5.36
CA PHE A 165 41.30 32.39 6.44
C PHE A 165 39.99 32.53 7.21
N ASN A 166 39.14 31.51 7.15
CA ASN A 166 37.84 31.53 7.81
C ASN A 166 37.45 30.14 8.29
N PHE A 167 37.37 29.97 9.62
CA PHE A 167 37.10 28.69 10.26
C PHE A 167 35.71 28.12 9.92
N THR A 168 34.69 28.98 9.84
CA THR A 168 33.33 28.56 9.45
C THR A 168 33.31 28.02 8.03
N LYS A 169 34.07 28.63 7.11
CA LYS A 169 34.20 28.14 5.73
C LYS A 169 35.01 26.85 5.65
N GLN A 170 35.99 26.64 6.54
CA GLN A 170 36.72 25.37 6.63
C GLN A 170 35.82 24.23 7.11
N LEU A 171 34.96 24.48 8.11
CA LEU A 171 33.95 23.50 8.54
C LEU A 171 32.93 23.20 7.44
N ALA A 172 32.49 24.23 6.70
CA ALA A 172 31.62 24.04 5.55
C ALA A 172 32.30 23.22 4.43
N PHE A 173 33.59 23.48 4.17
CA PHE A 173 34.38 22.72 3.21
C PHE A 173 34.56 21.26 3.65
N GLU A 174 34.85 21.01 4.93
CA GLU A 174 34.96 19.67 5.50
C GLU A 174 33.62 18.92 5.45
N ALA A 175 32.50 19.61 5.71
CA ALA A 175 31.16 19.04 5.56
C ALA A 175 30.81 18.71 4.10
N GLN A 176 31.29 19.50 3.13
CA GLN A 176 30.98 19.32 1.70
C GLN A 176 31.90 18.33 0.99
N HIS A 177 33.17 18.27 1.38
CA HIS A 177 34.21 17.52 0.66
C HIS A 177 34.86 16.41 1.51
N GLY A 178 34.51 16.32 2.79
CA GLY A 178 35.02 15.32 3.72
C GLY A 178 36.36 15.69 4.36
N ALA A 179 36.67 15.00 5.47
CA ALA A 179 37.87 15.23 6.27
C ALA A 179 39.17 15.04 5.47
N ALA A 180 39.23 14.07 4.55
CA ALA A 180 40.42 13.83 3.73
C ALA A 180 40.78 15.01 2.80
N ALA A 181 39.77 15.67 2.23
CA ALA A 181 39.98 16.85 1.41
C ALA A 181 40.37 18.08 2.25
N ALA A 182 39.76 18.25 3.42
CA ALA A 182 40.14 19.29 4.38
C ALA A 182 41.58 19.10 4.87
N ASP A 183 42.01 17.86 5.14
CA ASP A 183 43.39 17.56 5.54
C ASP A 183 44.40 17.79 4.42
N ALA A 184 44.04 17.50 3.16
CA ALA A 184 44.87 17.85 2.02
C ALA A 184 45.05 19.37 1.88
N ALA A 185 43.98 20.16 2.06
CA ALA A 185 44.03 21.62 2.05
C ALA A 185 44.85 22.17 3.25
N ARG A 186 44.64 21.63 4.46
CA ARG A 186 45.46 21.95 5.65
C ARG A 186 46.94 21.65 5.41
N ARG A 187 47.30 20.55 4.75
CA ARG A 187 48.68 20.26 4.38
C ARG A 187 49.23 21.24 3.34
N LYS A 188 48.44 21.58 2.32
CA LYS A 188 48.81 22.52 1.26
C LYS A 188 49.15 23.91 1.80
N TYR A 189 48.42 24.39 2.81
CA TYR A 189 48.60 25.74 3.36
C TYR A 189 49.27 25.78 4.75
N GLY A 190 49.33 24.65 5.46
CA GLY A 190 49.93 24.50 6.79
C GLY A 190 51.39 24.05 6.78
N GLY A 191 51.96 23.76 5.60
CA GLY A 191 53.37 23.40 5.41
C GLY A 191 54.37 24.56 5.48
N ALA A 192 53.95 25.76 5.91
CA ALA A 192 54.83 26.90 6.14
C ALA A 192 55.04 27.11 7.65
N ARG A 193 55.82 26.22 8.26
CA ARG A 193 56.53 26.47 9.52
C ARG A 193 57.91 25.86 9.44
#